data_AF-A0A521P0H4-F1
#
_entry.id   AF-A0A521P0H4-F1
#
_cell.length_a   1.000
_cell.length_b   1.000
_cell.length_c   1.000
_cell.angle_alpha   90.00
_cell.angle_beta   90.00
_cell.angle_gamma   90.00
#
_symmetry.space_group_name_H-M   'P 1'
#
loop_
_entity.id
_entity.type
_entity.pdbx_description
1 polymer ?
#
loop_
_entity_poly.entity_id
_entity_poly.type
_entity_poly.pdbx_seq_one_letter_code
_entity_poly.pdbx_strand_id
1 'polypeptide(L)'
;MRPASRRLAAVAVMALLAGCSPMLPERPAPARYPAAPSRTEAPLVGALIDQPIGGGTRSAVIRESADLQQCMAQLTAARVTFRPVPDRSTTETCGLASGGVLGPDMGTTARMAPGDVEMTCRTALALSVWRRQSVEPAAREIL
;
A
#
# COMPACT_ATOMS: atom_id res chain seq x y z
N MET A 1 58.10 -2.76 -3.93
CA MET A 1 56.82 -2.89 -3.20
C MET A 1 55.95 -1.63 -3.38
N ARG A 2 55.30 -1.41 -4.53
CA ARG A 2 54.39 -0.24 -4.75
C ARG A 2 53.21 -0.39 -5.76
N PRO A 3 52.95 -1.53 -6.44
CA PRO A 3 51.82 -1.59 -7.39
C PRO A 3 50.48 -2.03 -6.76
N ALA A 4 50.50 -2.75 -5.62
CA ALA A 4 49.29 -3.33 -5.02
C ALA A 4 48.41 -2.29 -4.30
N SER A 5 49.01 -1.32 -3.60
CA SER A 5 48.26 -0.26 -2.90
C SER A 5 47.52 0.67 -3.86
N ARG A 6 48.10 0.91 -5.05
CA ARG A 6 47.52 1.77 -6.08
C ARG A 6 46.29 1.14 -6.74
N ARG A 7 46.27 -0.20 -6.85
CA ARG A 7 45.12 -0.96 -7.36
C ARG A 7 43.97 -1.00 -6.36
N LEU A 8 44.26 -1.18 -5.07
CA LEU A 8 43.25 -1.15 -4.01
C LEU A 8 42.57 0.21 -3.86
N ALA A 9 43.34 1.30 -3.98
CA ALA A 9 42.79 2.66 -3.96
C ALA A 9 41.84 2.92 -5.13
N ALA A 10 42.17 2.45 -6.34
CA ALA A 10 41.33 2.63 -7.52
C ALA A 10 39.98 1.89 -7.41
N VAL A 11 39.99 0.67 -6.86
CA VAL A 11 38.76 -0.12 -6.64
C VAL A 11 37.86 0.52 -5.59
N ALA A 12 38.44 1.04 -4.49
CA ALA A 12 37.68 1.72 -3.45
C ALA A 12 37.00 2.99 -3.96
N VAL A 13 37.69 3.77 -4.81
CA VAL A 13 37.11 4.98 -5.43
C VAL A 13 35.97 4.64 -6.39
N MET A 14 36.09 3.58 -7.20
CA MET A 14 34.99 3.15 -8.07
C MET A 14 33.77 2.64 -7.28
N ALA A 15 33.99 1.92 -6.16
CA ALA A 15 32.89 1.46 -5.31
C ALA A 15 32.14 2.63 -4.63
N LEU A 16 32.86 3.67 -4.20
CA LEU A 16 32.28 4.89 -3.64
C LEU A 16 31.47 5.69 -4.67
N LEU A 17 31.93 5.75 -5.92
CA LEU A 17 31.21 6.45 -6.99
C LEU A 17 29.94 5.70 -7.44
N ALA A 18 29.92 4.37 -7.39
CA ALA A 18 28.73 3.58 -7.72
C ALA A 18 27.61 3.70 -6.67
N GLY A 19 27.96 3.91 -5.40
CA GLY A 19 27.00 4.09 -4.29
C GLY A 19 26.30 5.45 -4.27
N CYS A 20 26.78 6.43 -5.03
CA CYS A 20 26.20 7.78 -5.10
C CYS A 20 25.37 7.99 -6.37
N SER A 21 24.60 6.98 -6.80
CA SER A 21 23.58 7.20 -7.84
C SER A 21 22.35 7.87 -7.21
N PRO A 22 22.12 9.19 -7.41
CA PRO A 22 20.88 9.78 -6.99
C PRO A 22 19.75 9.10 -7.77
N MET A 23 18.77 8.58 -7.03
CA MET A 23 17.48 8.18 -7.55
C MET A 23 16.97 9.33 -8.43
N LEU A 24 16.93 9.14 -9.75
CA LEU A 24 16.49 10.17 -10.70
C LEU A 24 15.03 10.51 -10.35
N PRO A 25 14.69 11.79 -10.11
CA PRO A 25 13.30 12.17 -9.92
C PRO A 25 12.53 11.92 -11.23
N GLU A 26 11.41 11.19 -11.14
CA GLU A 26 10.44 11.00 -12.22
C GLU A 26 10.10 12.36 -12.86
N ARG A 27 10.17 12.46 -14.20
CA ARG A 27 9.80 13.68 -14.92
C ARG A 27 8.30 13.98 -14.72
N PRO A 28 7.90 15.19 -14.28
CA PRO A 28 6.49 15.56 -14.27
C PRO A 28 5.94 15.62 -15.70
N ALA A 29 4.76 15.03 -15.92
CA ALA A 29 4.03 15.20 -17.16
C ALA A 29 3.62 16.67 -17.36
N PRO A 30 3.56 17.19 -18.61
CA PRO A 30 3.20 18.59 -18.85
C PRO A 30 1.75 18.87 -18.46
N ALA A 31 1.56 19.95 -17.70
CA ALA A 31 0.25 20.40 -17.23
C ALA A 31 -0.62 20.89 -18.40
N ARG A 32 -1.84 20.37 -18.51
CA ARG A 32 -2.93 20.97 -19.29
C ARG A 32 -3.88 21.71 -18.34
N TYR A 33 -4.10 23.00 -18.57
CA TYR A 33 -5.10 23.84 -17.87
C TYR A 33 -6.12 24.42 -18.88
N PRO A 34 -7.33 24.86 -18.44
CA PRO A 34 -7.78 24.92 -17.05
C PRO A 34 -8.93 23.97 -16.72
N ALA A 35 -8.88 23.40 -15.51
CA ALA A 35 -10.03 22.72 -14.91
C ALA A 35 -11.01 23.76 -14.35
N ALA A 36 -12.29 23.60 -14.67
CA ALA A 36 -13.40 24.28 -14.01
C ALA A 36 -13.34 24.05 -12.49
N PRO A 37 -13.95 24.92 -11.64
CA PRO A 37 -13.93 24.75 -10.20
C PRO A 37 -14.68 23.47 -9.83
N SER A 38 -13.94 22.37 -9.69
CA SER A 38 -14.46 21.12 -9.17
C SER A 38 -14.61 21.29 -7.67
N ARG A 39 -15.83 21.09 -7.17
CA ARG A 39 -16.08 20.65 -5.80
C ARG A 39 -14.97 19.66 -5.44
N THR A 40 -14.19 19.95 -4.40
CA THR A 40 -13.03 19.14 -4.01
C THR A 40 -13.49 17.77 -3.51
N GLU A 41 -13.88 16.87 -4.42
CA GLU A 41 -13.59 15.47 -4.22
C GLU A 41 -12.07 15.38 -4.31
N ALA A 42 -11.42 15.08 -3.19
CA ALA A 42 -10.01 14.73 -3.20
C ALA A 42 -9.80 13.72 -4.34
N PRO A 43 -8.79 13.88 -5.21
CA PRO A 43 -8.56 12.89 -6.25
C PRO A 43 -8.46 11.53 -5.57
N LEU A 44 -9.41 10.63 -5.82
CA LEU A 44 -9.32 9.20 -5.46
C LEU A 44 -8.24 8.51 -6.32
N VAL A 45 -7.22 9.27 -6.73
CA VAL A 45 -6.08 8.82 -7.51
C VAL A 45 -5.13 8.19 -6.50
N GLY A 46 -5.23 6.86 -6.39
CA GLY A 46 -4.25 6.03 -5.69
C GLY A 46 -4.53 5.83 -4.21
N ALA A 47 -5.71 5.32 -3.87
CA ALA A 47 -5.85 4.59 -2.60
C ALA A 47 -4.69 3.59 -2.48
N LEU A 48 -4.16 3.39 -1.28
CA LEU A 48 -2.98 2.51 -1.07
C LEU A 48 -3.14 1.13 -1.72
N ILE A 49 -4.37 0.63 -1.80
CA ILE A 49 -4.76 -0.64 -2.41
C ILE A 49 -4.42 -0.70 -3.92
N ASP A 50 -4.50 0.44 -4.61
CA ASP A 50 -4.24 0.55 -6.05
C ASP A 50 -2.79 0.91 -6.38
N GLN A 51 -1.97 1.17 -5.36
CA GLN A 51 -0.55 1.47 -5.56
C GLN A 51 0.26 0.18 -5.76
N PRO A 52 1.30 0.21 -6.63
CA PRO A 52 2.21 -0.91 -6.79
C PRO A 52 2.84 -1.33 -5.46
N ILE A 53 2.90 -2.64 -5.21
CA ILE A 53 3.62 -3.17 -4.05
C ILE A 53 5.12 -2.94 -4.21
N GLY A 54 5.75 -2.36 -3.20
CA GLY A 54 7.19 -2.12 -3.13
C GLY A 54 7.70 -2.09 -1.68
N GLY A 55 8.97 -1.72 -1.50
CA GLY A 55 9.63 -1.74 -0.18
C GLY A 55 8.94 -0.86 0.89
N GLY A 56 8.20 0.17 0.47
CA GLY A 56 7.45 1.07 1.35
C GLY A 56 6.04 0.59 1.75
N THR A 57 5.50 -0.45 1.11
CA THR A 57 4.08 -0.82 1.26
C THR A 57 3.73 -1.18 2.69
N ARG A 58 4.58 -1.94 3.39
CA ARG A 58 4.34 -2.27 4.81
C ARG A 58 4.21 -1.03 5.68
N SER A 59 5.14 -0.08 5.53
CA SER A 59 5.14 1.16 6.30
C SER A 59 3.94 2.04 5.94
N ALA A 60 3.53 2.04 4.66
CA ALA A 60 2.31 2.72 4.23
C ALA A 60 1.06 2.10 4.86
N VAL A 61 0.91 0.77 4.86
CA VAL A 61 -0.21 0.10 5.53
C VAL A 61 -0.24 0.46 7.01
N ILE A 62 0.89 0.43 7.72
CA ILE A 62 0.95 0.77 9.14
C ILE A 62 0.52 2.23 9.38
N ARG A 63 1.05 3.17 8.59
CA ARG A 63 0.69 4.60 8.68
C ARG A 63 -0.77 4.86 8.36
N GLU A 64 -1.27 4.32 7.26
CA GLU A 64 -2.65 4.54 6.81
C GLU A 64 -3.68 3.77 7.63
N SER A 65 -3.24 2.90 8.54
CA SER A 65 -4.08 2.20 9.52
C SER A 65 -3.69 2.50 10.96
N ALA A 66 -3.15 3.70 11.20
CA ALA A 66 -2.83 4.16 12.54
C ALA A 66 -4.10 4.35 13.39
N ASP A 67 -5.17 4.86 12.78
CA ASP A 67 -6.50 4.96 13.37
C ASP A 67 -7.58 4.41 12.43
N LEU A 68 -8.77 4.16 13.00
CA LEU A 68 -9.89 3.56 12.29
C LEU A 68 -10.41 4.44 11.15
N GLN A 69 -10.51 5.75 11.34
CA GLN A 69 -11.08 6.65 10.33
C GLN A 69 -10.16 6.77 9.12
N GLN A 70 -8.86 6.92 9.34
CA GLN A 70 -7.87 6.95 8.27
C GLN A 70 -7.86 5.64 7.46
N CYS A 71 -7.92 4.50 8.15
CA CYS A 71 -7.98 3.20 7.51
C CYS A 71 -9.24 3.04 6.64
N MET A 72 -10.40 3.41 7.20
CA MET A 72 -11.67 3.38 6.47
C MET A 72 -11.67 4.30 5.27
N ALA A 73 -10.99 5.46 5.35
CA ALA A 73 -10.85 6.36 4.21
C ALA A 73 -10.10 5.67 3.06
N GLN A 74 -9.03 4.92 3.33
CA GLN A 74 -8.33 4.14 2.30
C GLN A 74 -9.21 3.05 1.68
N LEU A 75 -9.91 2.27 2.52
CA LEU A 75 -10.82 1.22 2.05
C LEU A 75 -11.94 1.81 1.18
N THR A 76 -12.56 2.90 1.65
CA THR A 76 -13.65 3.60 0.96
C THR A 76 -13.17 4.20 -0.36
N ALA A 77 -11.98 4.83 -0.37
CA ALA A 77 -11.39 5.39 -1.57
C ALA A 77 -11.14 4.32 -2.65
N ALA A 78 -10.78 3.11 -2.23
CA ALA A 78 -10.65 1.97 -3.12
C ALA A 78 -12.01 1.36 -3.52
N ARG A 79 -13.14 1.74 -2.92
CA ARG A 79 -14.46 1.09 -3.06
C ARG A 79 -14.50 -0.32 -2.47
N VAL A 80 -13.85 -0.48 -1.32
CA VAL A 80 -13.94 -1.67 -0.45
C VAL A 80 -14.91 -1.37 0.69
N THR A 81 -15.92 -2.21 0.85
CA THR A 81 -16.88 -2.07 1.94
C THR A 81 -16.26 -2.53 3.25
N PHE A 82 -16.26 -1.66 4.25
CA PHE A 82 -15.86 -2.00 5.61
C PHE A 82 -16.87 -1.43 6.61
N ARG A 83 -17.44 -2.30 7.44
CA ARG A 83 -18.44 -1.92 8.44
C ARG A 83 -17.85 -2.03 9.83
N PRO A 84 -17.59 -0.91 10.53
CA PRO A 84 -17.03 -0.94 11.88
C PRO A 84 -17.88 -1.76 12.85
N VAL A 85 -17.20 -2.40 13.80
CA VAL A 85 -17.82 -3.09 14.93
C VAL A 85 -17.28 -2.52 16.24
N PRO A 86 -18.01 -2.65 17.36
CA PRO A 86 -17.50 -2.23 18.65
C PRO A 86 -16.22 -2.98 19.04
N ASP A 87 -15.29 -2.26 19.66
CA ASP A 87 -14.11 -2.86 20.26
C ASP A 87 -14.51 -3.84 21.36
N ARG A 88 -13.77 -4.95 21.46
CA ARG A 88 -14.00 -5.97 22.47
C ARG A 88 -12.70 -6.54 23.01
N SER A 89 -12.72 -6.89 24.28
CA SER A 89 -11.61 -7.53 24.98
C SER A 89 -12.13 -8.77 25.69
N THR A 90 -11.55 -9.93 25.38
CA THR A 90 -11.82 -11.19 26.09
C THR A 90 -10.81 -11.40 27.20
N THR A 91 -9.54 -11.07 26.94
CA THR A 91 -8.45 -11.04 27.92
C THR A 91 -7.54 -9.85 27.62
N GLU A 92 -6.56 -9.58 28.48
CA GLU A 92 -5.58 -8.49 28.25
C GLU A 92 -4.86 -8.59 26.89
N THR A 93 -4.67 -9.80 26.36
CA THR A 93 -3.95 -10.04 25.10
C THR A 93 -4.84 -10.50 23.95
N CYS A 94 -6.12 -10.76 24.21
CA CYS A 94 -7.07 -11.25 23.23
C CYS A 94 -8.25 -10.29 23.12
N GLY A 95 -8.29 -9.54 22.03
CA GLY A 95 -9.35 -8.59 21.75
C GLY A 95 -9.33 -8.17 20.29
N LEU A 96 -10.36 -7.41 19.91
CA LEU A 96 -10.45 -6.75 18.63
C LEU A 96 -10.60 -5.26 18.88
N ALA A 97 -9.62 -4.48 18.43
CA ALA A 97 -9.63 -3.03 18.48
C ALA A 97 -9.59 -2.47 17.06
N SER A 98 -10.33 -1.40 16.81
CA SER A 98 -10.49 -0.79 15.47
C SER A 98 -10.91 -1.83 14.42
N GLY A 99 -11.87 -2.67 14.81
CA GLY A 99 -12.36 -3.80 14.03
C GLY A 99 -13.54 -3.47 13.12
N GLY A 100 -13.83 -4.41 12.21
CA GLY A 100 -15.01 -4.34 11.38
C GLY A 100 -15.15 -5.55 10.46
N VAL A 101 -16.29 -5.60 9.79
CA VAL A 101 -16.63 -6.62 8.80
C VAL A 101 -16.15 -6.17 7.43
N LEU A 102 -15.25 -6.95 6.82
CA LEU A 102 -14.78 -6.74 5.45
C LEU A 102 -15.78 -7.32 4.46
N GLY A 103 -16.47 -6.43 3.74
CA GLY A 103 -17.43 -6.78 2.71
C GLY A 103 -16.83 -6.84 1.30
N PRO A 104 -17.68 -6.66 0.27
CA PRO A 104 -17.25 -6.68 -1.12
C PRO A 104 -16.17 -5.65 -1.45
N ASP A 105 -15.25 -6.06 -2.31
CA ASP A 105 -14.29 -5.19 -2.98
C ASP A 105 -14.77 -5.02 -4.44
N MET A 106 -15.12 -3.79 -4.82
CA MET A 106 -15.66 -3.45 -6.14
C MET A 106 -14.58 -3.11 -7.18
N GLY A 107 -13.30 -3.18 -6.80
CA GLY A 107 -12.16 -3.03 -7.70
C GLY A 107 -11.57 -4.36 -8.18
N THR A 108 -12.10 -5.50 -7.72
CA THR A 108 -11.70 -6.86 -8.13
C THR A 108 -12.90 -7.66 -8.62
N THR A 109 -12.66 -8.53 -9.60
CA THR A 109 -13.62 -9.54 -10.05
C THR A 109 -13.64 -10.77 -9.14
N ALA A 110 -12.51 -11.09 -8.50
CA ALA A 110 -12.38 -12.21 -7.57
C ALA A 110 -13.14 -11.92 -6.26
N ARG A 111 -14.20 -12.71 -6.00
CA ARG A 111 -14.97 -12.65 -4.75
C ARG A 111 -14.28 -13.46 -3.66
N MET A 112 -14.27 -12.92 -2.44
CA MET A 112 -13.77 -13.63 -1.26
C MET A 112 -14.88 -14.49 -0.68
N ALA A 113 -14.56 -15.76 -0.40
CA ALA A 113 -15.43 -16.70 0.28
C ALA A 113 -14.62 -17.47 1.35
N PRO A 114 -15.09 -17.57 2.61
CA PRO A 114 -16.29 -16.90 3.13
C PRO A 114 -16.16 -15.37 3.08
N GLY A 115 -17.26 -14.70 2.73
CA GLY A 115 -17.34 -13.23 2.74
C GLY A 115 -17.64 -12.69 4.14
N ASP A 116 -17.66 -11.36 4.27
CA ASP A 116 -18.07 -10.66 5.50
C ASP A 116 -17.29 -11.09 6.75
N VAL A 117 -15.97 -11.26 6.59
CA VAL A 117 -15.08 -11.68 7.67
C VAL A 117 -14.78 -10.50 8.59
N GLU A 118 -14.89 -10.74 9.90
CA GLU A 118 -14.54 -9.76 10.90
C GLU A 118 -13.03 -9.75 11.18
N MET A 119 -12.41 -8.58 11.11
CA MET A 119 -10.97 -8.40 11.31
C MET A 119 -10.64 -6.97 11.73
N THR A 120 -9.38 -6.72 12.12
CA THR A 120 -8.92 -5.33 12.32
C THR A 120 -8.94 -4.57 11.00
N CYS A 121 -9.17 -3.25 11.04
CA CYS A 121 -9.12 -2.44 9.82
C CYS A 121 -7.74 -2.53 9.14
N ARG A 122 -6.65 -2.58 9.91
CA ARG A 122 -5.28 -2.80 9.37
C ARG A 122 -5.19 -4.11 8.58
N THR A 123 -5.73 -5.19 9.13
CA THR A 123 -5.77 -6.49 8.45
C THR A 123 -6.59 -6.38 7.16
N ALA A 124 -7.75 -5.73 7.20
CA ALA A 124 -8.58 -5.51 6.02
C ALA A 124 -7.84 -4.73 4.92
N LEU A 125 -7.15 -3.64 5.28
CA LEU A 125 -6.36 -2.84 4.34
C LEU A 125 -5.23 -3.65 3.69
N ALA A 126 -4.46 -4.40 4.50
CA ALA A 126 -3.39 -5.26 4.00
C ALA A 126 -3.93 -6.35 3.07
N LEU A 127 -5.06 -6.97 3.45
CA LEU A 127 -5.70 -8.03 2.68
C LEU A 127 -6.22 -7.53 1.34
N SER A 128 -6.83 -6.33 1.30
CA SER A 128 -7.27 -5.69 0.06
C SER A 128 -6.10 -5.39 -0.89
N VAL A 129 -4.96 -4.90 -0.38
CA VAL A 129 -3.74 -4.70 -1.19
C VAL A 129 -3.31 -6.02 -1.85
N TRP A 130 -3.15 -7.09 -1.06
CA TRP A 130 -2.71 -8.40 -1.57
C TRP A 130 -3.68 -8.98 -2.60
N ARG A 131 -4.99 -8.83 -2.37
CA ARG A 131 -6.01 -9.34 -3.30
C ARG A 131 -5.91 -8.71 -4.68
N ARG A 132 -5.82 -7.38 -4.76
CA ARG A 132 -5.79 -6.68 -6.05
C ARG A 132 -4.46 -6.81 -6.78
N GLN A 133 -3.35 -6.76 -6.04
CA GLN A 133 -2.02 -6.65 -6.63
C GLN A 133 -1.31 -8.00 -6.80
N SER A 134 -1.80 -9.07 -6.17
CA SER A 134 -1.17 -10.39 -6.24
C SER A 134 -2.17 -11.49 -6.59
N VAL A 135 -3.26 -11.62 -5.83
CA VAL A 135 -4.20 -12.75 -6.03
C VAL A 135 -4.94 -12.65 -7.36
N GLU A 136 -5.56 -11.51 -7.65
CA GLU A 136 -6.35 -11.35 -8.87
C GLU A 136 -5.50 -11.48 -10.15
N PRO A 137 -4.29 -10.88 -10.25
CA PRO A 137 -3.39 -11.14 -11.38
C PRO A 137 -3.05 -12.62 -11.53
N ALA A 138 -2.63 -13.30 -10.45
CA ALA A 138 -2.28 -14.72 -10.52
C ALA A 138 -3.48 -15.60 -10.90
N ALA A 139 -4.69 -15.27 -10.41
CA ALA A 139 -5.89 -16.00 -10.76
C ALA A 139 -6.22 -15.90 -12.27
N ARG A 140 -5.95 -14.75 -12.90
CA ARG A 140 -6.15 -14.56 -14.35
C ARG A 140 -5.13 -15.31 -15.22
N GLU A 141 -3.99 -15.70 -14.67
CA GLU A 141 -2.98 -16.47 -15.40
C GLU A 141 -3.27 -17.97 -15.39
N ILE A 142 -4.10 -18.44 -14.46
CA ILE A 142 -4.37 -19.87 -14.22
C ILE A 142 -5.75 -20.30 -14.76
N LEU A 143 -6.65 -19.36 -15.04
CA LEU A 143 -8.00 -19.58 -15.57
C LEU A 143 -8.10 -19.14 -17.03
#